data_AF-A0A397BQC2-F1
#
_entry.id   AF-A0A397BQC2-F1
#
_cell.length_a   1.000
_cell.length_b   1.000
_cell.length_c   1.000
_cell.angle_alpha   90.00
_cell.angle_beta   90.00
_cell.angle_gamma   90.00
#
_symmetry.space_group_name_H-M   'P 1'
#
loop_
_entity.id
_entity.type
_entity.pdbx_description
1 polymer ?
#
loop_
_entity_poly.entity_id
_entity_poly.type
_entity_poly.pdbx_seq_one_letter_code
_entity_poly.pdbx_strand_id
1 'polypeptide(L)'
;MVGTKGIGVAPKAKWIACKGCKGTCNQRMVVQCAQFLLCPHDKDGNNCDSTKAPHVINGSFGKYRRNFWLEEMITKWREVGIIPVFGNGNNGREGCGFPIYPGMSPQVIAVGSTDSSDFLDIDSSLGPSVTKRSKPDISAPGVDIHSAVHSSDDGYLLGSGSSMAAPHVSGAIALYLSANKNATYDQVYKDLTKNVDTDKLTPPNKTCGGITNTQYPNNLFGHGRLNIFKAVAASIPGLTLPPPSPKDSMSAQVLNPTNELTTCGILEDNTHYVGGDFAATYQATAESCCAECKKAPGCKLFVWYSRDGGMCRLKKTQGPKVDVKGAKAGVLPAPALGPDIDEESNSPVYDAYLQTQGAEGIMTLTNFSPSEFNLLWADVRQHIFRHWNVGSGRKCAVSARDLLLMMLASLKHCGTWDIVAQTFRTTVATFEKRVMSFIEVMHPYLLRKYVHGMASKWSMHELAANGTRFEHYPYARYATDVTFQQTNVPVGSYAEKNLYYSGKHHLFGHKVEVSILQNGLVINCTSYHKGSVSDKAIFDDNLDFHRTNLTKHPSEMEMTDTGGRVEQWAVLVDKGYQGIQHE
;
A
#
# COMPACT_ATOMS: atom_id res chain seq x y z
N MET A 1 9.05 -3.04 19.13
CA MET A 1 9.38 -2.91 20.56
C MET A 1 10.83 -3.32 20.85
N VAL A 2 11.13 -4.61 20.78
CA VAL A 2 12.48 -5.21 20.94
C VAL A 2 12.92 -5.85 19.62
N GLY A 3 14.21 -6.12 19.46
CA GLY A 3 14.75 -6.78 18.27
C GLY A 3 16.26 -6.54 18.12
N THR A 4 16.87 -7.17 17.13
CA THR A 4 18.28 -6.98 16.76
C THR A 4 18.37 -6.55 15.29
N LYS A 5 19.59 -6.43 14.73
CA LYS A 5 19.80 -6.03 13.32
C LYS A 5 19.18 -4.67 12.94
N GLY A 6 19.14 -3.73 13.88
CA GLY A 6 18.55 -2.39 13.68
C GLY A 6 17.02 -2.35 13.74
N ILE A 7 16.37 -3.45 14.11
CA ILE A 7 14.91 -3.53 14.29
C ILE A 7 14.57 -3.50 15.78
N GLY A 8 13.58 -2.69 16.15
CA GLY A 8 13.13 -2.53 17.53
C GLY A 8 13.70 -1.28 18.21
N VAL A 9 12.85 -0.60 18.99
CA VAL A 9 13.18 0.66 19.66
C VAL A 9 14.12 0.45 20.86
N ALA A 10 13.90 -0.61 21.64
CA ALA A 10 14.73 -0.97 22.78
C ALA A 10 15.37 -2.36 22.55
N PRO A 11 16.43 -2.46 21.73
CA PRO A 11 16.97 -3.76 21.29
C PRO A 11 17.54 -4.61 22.43
N LYS A 12 18.00 -3.97 23.51
CA LYS A 12 18.56 -4.65 24.70
C LYS A 12 17.53 -4.90 25.81
N ALA A 13 16.28 -4.49 25.64
CA ALA A 13 15.26 -4.76 26.64
C ALA A 13 14.94 -6.26 26.68
N LYS A 14 14.86 -6.81 27.89
CA LYS A 14 14.33 -8.16 28.11
C LYS A 14 12.82 -8.14 27.87
N TRP A 15 12.27 -9.26 27.42
CA TRP A 15 10.84 -9.40 27.17
C TRP A 15 10.29 -10.66 27.85
N ILE A 16 9.01 -10.58 28.19
CA ILE A 16 8.18 -11.68 28.68
C ILE A 16 6.89 -11.65 27.85
N ALA A 17 6.35 -12.81 27.51
CA ALA A 17 5.13 -12.91 26.75
C ALA A 17 4.14 -13.85 27.42
N CYS A 18 2.85 -13.52 27.28
CA CYS A 18 1.76 -14.41 27.62
C CYS A 18 0.75 -14.46 26.48
N LYS A 19 0.36 -15.66 26.06
CA LYS A 19 -0.54 -15.89 24.94
C LYS A 19 -2.00 -15.82 25.40
N GLY A 20 -2.55 -14.62 25.45
CA GLY A 20 -3.97 -14.38 25.78
C GLY A 20 -4.93 -14.41 24.58
N CYS A 21 -4.40 -14.49 23.36
CA CYS A 21 -5.17 -14.37 22.11
C CYS A 21 -4.80 -15.47 21.10
N LYS A 22 -5.80 -15.97 20.36
CA LYS A 22 -5.66 -16.93 19.24
C LYS A 22 -6.61 -16.50 18.11
N GLY A 23 -6.20 -15.49 17.33
CA GLY A 23 -7.05 -14.80 16.35
C GLY A 23 -8.06 -13.84 16.99
N THR A 24 -8.70 -14.26 18.09
CA THR A 24 -9.45 -13.39 19.00
C THR A 24 -8.90 -13.49 20.42
N CYS A 25 -9.11 -12.46 21.23
CA CYS A 25 -8.68 -12.43 22.63
C CYS A 25 -9.82 -12.85 23.55
N ASN A 26 -9.66 -13.99 24.21
CA ASN A 26 -10.62 -14.46 25.21
C ASN A 26 -10.39 -13.69 26.53
N GLN A 27 -11.45 -13.07 27.08
CA GLN A 27 -11.32 -12.20 28.25
C GLN A 27 -10.68 -12.93 29.44
N ARG A 28 -11.12 -14.16 29.75
CA ARG A 28 -10.56 -14.96 30.85
C ARG A 28 -9.07 -15.23 30.66
N MET A 29 -8.65 -15.60 29.45
CA MET A 29 -7.24 -15.84 29.14
C MET A 29 -6.40 -14.56 29.25
N VAL A 30 -6.93 -13.42 28.83
CA VAL A 30 -6.23 -12.14 28.97
C VAL A 30 -6.12 -11.73 30.44
N VAL A 31 -7.16 -11.92 31.26
CA VAL A 31 -7.07 -11.69 32.72
C VAL A 31 -6.01 -12.60 33.35
N GLN A 32 -5.97 -13.89 32.98
CA GLN A 32 -4.95 -14.81 33.47
C GLN A 32 -3.54 -14.38 33.05
N CYS A 33 -3.37 -13.97 31.79
CA CYS A 33 -2.11 -13.38 31.35
C CYS A 33 -1.75 -12.12 32.14
N ALA A 34 -2.74 -11.30 32.46
CA ALA A 34 -2.49 -10.07 33.18
C ALA A 34 -2.09 -10.31 34.65
N GLN A 35 -2.67 -11.32 35.28
CA GLN A 35 -2.25 -11.83 36.59
C GLN A 35 -0.84 -12.42 36.53
N PHE A 36 -0.54 -13.24 35.53
CA PHE A 36 0.81 -13.79 35.33
C PHE A 36 1.86 -12.69 35.14
N LEU A 37 1.55 -11.61 34.41
CA LEU A 37 2.47 -10.49 34.24
C LEU A 37 2.64 -9.66 35.51
N LEU A 38 1.70 -9.73 36.47
CA LEU A 38 1.86 -9.11 37.79
C LEU A 38 2.85 -9.90 38.66
N CYS A 39 2.76 -11.23 38.61
CA CYS A 39 3.72 -12.10 39.29
C CYS A 39 3.99 -13.38 38.46
N PRO A 40 5.05 -13.38 37.63
CA PRO A 40 5.38 -14.53 36.82
C PRO A 40 5.67 -15.76 37.69
N HIS A 41 5.07 -16.88 37.33
CA HIS A 41 5.12 -18.13 38.08
C HIS A 41 5.47 -19.30 37.14
N ASP A 42 5.72 -20.48 37.70
CA ASP A 42 5.95 -21.68 36.89
C ASP A 42 4.65 -22.17 36.20
N LYS A 43 4.78 -23.22 35.38
CA LYS A 43 3.68 -23.78 34.59
C LYS A 43 2.49 -24.27 35.45
N ASP A 44 2.74 -24.58 36.72
CA ASP A 44 1.75 -25.15 37.63
C ASP A 44 1.06 -24.06 38.48
N GLY A 45 1.40 -22.78 38.24
CA GLY A 45 0.86 -21.65 39.01
C GLY A 45 1.61 -21.38 40.31
N ASN A 46 2.69 -22.12 40.57
CA ASN A 46 3.45 -22.05 41.81
C ASN A 46 4.69 -21.16 41.65
N ASN A 47 5.32 -20.80 42.77
CA ASN A 47 6.58 -20.04 42.78
C ASN A 47 6.48 -18.68 42.05
N CYS A 48 5.50 -17.88 42.45
CA CYS A 48 5.37 -16.49 41.99
C CYS A 48 6.64 -15.70 42.33
N ASP A 49 7.24 -15.10 41.30
CA ASP A 49 8.47 -14.33 41.35
C ASP A 49 8.22 -12.93 40.77
N SER A 50 7.85 -11.99 41.65
CA SER A 50 7.55 -10.61 41.29
C SER A 50 8.75 -9.86 40.71
N THR A 51 9.98 -10.36 40.91
CA THR A 51 11.19 -9.74 40.33
C THR A 51 11.26 -9.93 38.81
N LYS A 52 10.45 -10.84 38.25
CA LYS A 52 10.31 -11.06 36.81
C LYS A 52 9.18 -10.25 36.18
N ALA A 53 8.39 -9.51 36.96
CA ALA A 53 7.33 -8.66 36.42
C ALA A 53 7.92 -7.62 35.44
N PRO A 54 7.26 -7.36 34.29
CA PRO A 54 7.76 -6.41 33.33
C PRO A 54 7.50 -4.97 33.79
N HIS A 55 8.41 -4.05 33.52
CA HIS A 55 8.17 -2.63 33.79
C HIS A 55 7.11 -2.01 32.85
N VAL A 56 6.91 -2.58 31.66
CA VAL A 56 6.00 -2.08 30.63
C VAL A 56 5.23 -3.25 30.04
N ILE A 57 3.91 -3.12 29.92
CA ILE A 57 3.04 -4.10 29.26
C ILE A 57 2.45 -3.49 28.00
N ASN A 58 2.70 -4.14 26.86
CA ASN A 58 2.11 -3.79 25.57
C ASN A 58 0.86 -4.64 25.27
N GLY A 59 -0.27 -3.99 25.00
CA GLY A 59 -1.50 -4.62 24.52
C GLY A 59 -1.90 -4.13 23.13
N SER A 60 -1.55 -4.92 22.10
CA SER A 60 -1.97 -4.69 20.70
C SER A 60 -3.28 -5.41 20.38
N PHE A 61 -4.29 -5.25 21.24
CA PHE A 61 -5.61 -5.87 21.08
C PHE A 61 -6.72 -4.98 21.67
N GLY A 62 -7.95 -5.20 21.20
CA GLY A 62 -9.12 -4.58 21.81
C GLY A 62 -10.36 -4.66 20.93
N LYS A 63 -11.48 -4.16 21.44
CA LYS A 63 -12.73 -3.98 20.69
C LYS A 63 -13.46 -2.73 21.15
N TYR A 64 -14.25 -2.13 20.26
CA TYR A 64 -15.15 -1.04 20.63
C TYR A 64 -16.29 -1.55 21.52
N ARG A 65 -16.21 -1.33 22.84
CA ARG A 65 -17.16 -1.84 23.85
C ARG A 65 -17.18 -0.95 25.10
N ARG A 66 -18.22 -1.13 25.93
CA ARG A 66 -18.40 -0.44 27.23
C ARG A 66 -18.26 -1.36 28.44
N ASN A 67 -17.78 -2.59 28.25
CA ASN A 67 -17.49 -3.50 29.36
C ASN A 67 -16.00 -3.43 29.72
N PHE A 68 -15.71 -2.82 30.86
CA PHE A 68 -14.35 -2.48 31.28
C PHE A 68 -13.72 -3.58 32.17
N TRP A 69 -13.74 -4.83 31.68
CA TRP A 69 -13.43 -6.05 32.45
C TRP A 69 -11.97 -6.20 32.90
N LEU A 70 -11.03 -5.41 32.35
CA LEU A 70 -9.60 -5.45 32.69
C LEU A 70 -9.18 -4.29 33.62
N GLU A 71 -10.07 -3.35 33.96
CA GLU A 71 -9.71 -2.13 34.71
C GLU A 71 -9.10 -2.40 36.07
N GLU A 72 -9.64 -3.36 36.83
CA GLU A 72 -9.09 -3.70 38.13
C GLU A 72 -7.65 -4.22 38.00
N MET A 73 -7.37 -5.03 36.98
CA MET A 73 -6.03 -5.54 36.72
C MET A 73 -5.07 -4.44 36.25
N ILE A 74 -5.55 -3.51 35.42
CA ILE A 74 -4.77 -2.32 35.02
C ILE A 74 -4.46 -1.46 36.25
N THR A 75 -5.39 -1.33 37.18
CA THR A 75 -5.18 -0.63 38.46
C THR A 75 -4.08 -1.31 39.26
N LYS A 76 -4.13 -2.64 39.39
CA LYS A 76 -3.09 -3.43 40.07
C LYS A 76 -1.72 -3.31 39.43
N TRP A 77 -1.64 -3.32 38.10
CA TRP A 77 -0.39 -3.04 37.39
C TRP A 77 0.18 -1.67 37.75
N ARG A 78 -0.64 -0.61 37.73
CA ARG A 78 -0.19 0.73 38.09
C ARG A 78 0.26 0.83 39.55
N GLU A 79 -0.46 0.19 40.48
CA GLU A 79 -0.12 0.15 41.91
C GLU A 79 1.28 -0.42 42.17
N VAL A 80 1.73 -1.40 41.37
CA VAL A 80 3.08 -1.97 41.48
C VAL A 80 4.09 -1.35 40.51
N GLY A 81 3.74 -0.25 39.85
CA GLY A 81 4.64 0.50 38.97
C GLY A 81 4.79 -0.04 37.54
N ILE A 82 3.95 -0.98 37.12
CA ILE A 82 3.91 -1.48 35.73
C ILE A 82 3.17 -0.47 34.85
N ILE A 83 3.73 -0.17 33.68
CA ILE A 83 3.19 0.83 32.75
C ILE A 83 2.40 0.15 31.61
N PRO A 84 1.06 0.25 31.59
CA PRO A 84 0.23 -0.32 30.53
C PRO A 84 0.16 0.61 29.29
N VAL A 85 0.50 0.05 28.13
CA VAL A 85 0.45 0.72 26.82
C VAL A 85 -0.43 -0.09 25.88
N PHE A 86 -1.40 0.55 25.24
CA PHE A 86 -2.36 -0.11 24.37
C PHE A 86 -2.54 0.64 23.05
N GLY A 87 -2.81 -0.09 21.97
CA GLY A 87 -3.23 0.52 20.70
C GLY A 87 -4.59 1.18 20.86
N ASN A 88 -4.77 2.37 20.29
CA ASN A 88 -6.03 3.10 20.37
C ASN A 88 -7.14 2.50 19.51
N GLY A 89 -6.78 1.67 18.53
CA GLY A 89 -7.69 0.95 17.65
C GLY A 89 -7.55 1.33 16.18
N ASN A 90 -8.22 0.55 15.33
CA ASN A 90 -8.14 0.63 13.87
C ASN A 90 -9.52 0.96 13.25
N ASN A 91 -10.31 1.82 13.91
CA ASN A 91 -11.67 2.18 13.51
C ASN A 91 -11.77 3.65 13.03
N GLY A 92 -10.69 4.24 12.53
CA GLY A 92 -10.63 5.65 12.11
C GLY A 92 -11.63 6.04 11.02
N ARG A 93 -11.99 5.08 10.15
CA ARG A 93 -13.02 5.22 9.10
C ARG A 93 -14.43 5.38 9.66
N GLU A 94 -14.71 4.85 10.84
CA GLU A 94 -16.01 5.00 11.52
C GLU A 94 -16.24 6.44 12.02
N GLY A 95 -15.19 7.25 12.09
CA GLY A 95 -15.27 8.63 12.54
C GLY A 95 -14.80 8.84 13.98
N CYS A 96 -15.26 9.93 14.58
CA CYS A 96 -14.96 10.28 15.96
C CYS A 96 -15.70 9.35 16.92
N GLY A 97 -15.12 9.02 18.07
CA GLY A 97 -15.82 8.26 19.11
C GLY A 97 -15.58 6.76 19.10
N PHE A 98 -14.62 6.28 18.30
CA PHE A 98 -14.31 4.85 18.12
C PHE A 98 -12.94 4.35 18.65
N PRO A 99 -12.33 4.91 19.73
CA PRO A 99 -11.23 4.21 20.41
C PRO A 99 -11.69 2.83 20.91
N ILE A 100 -10.82 1.83 20.94
CA ILE A 100 -11.14 0.47 21.41
C ILE A 100 -10.70 0.23 22.85
N TYR A 101 -11.39 -0.65 23.58
CA TYR A 101 -10.98 -1.09 24.92
C TYR A 101 -10.01 -2.28 24.81
N PRO A 102 -8.87 -2.33 25.54
CA PRO A 102 -8.50 -1.46 26.68
C PRO A 102 -7.89 -0.08 26.37
N GLY A 103 -7.45 0.20 25.15
CA GLY A 103 -6.79 1.48 24.80
C GLY A 103 -7.56 2.75 25.19
N MET A 104 -8.89 2.71 25.19
CA MET A 104 -9.71 3.85 25.59
C MET A 104 -9.70 4.13 27.11
N SER A 105 -9.12 3.24 27.93
CA SER A 105 -9.07 3.36 29.38
C SER A 105 -8.31 4.62 29.81
N PRO A 106 -8.76 5.33 30.85
CA PRO A 106 -8.01 6.43 31.44
C PRO A 106 -6.72 6.00 32.13
N GLN A 107 -6.57 4.71 32.43
CA GLN A 107 -5.45 4.17 33.20
C GLN A 107 -4.29 3.68 32.34
N VAL A 108 -4.37 3.86 31.01
CA VAL A 108 -3.36 3.37 30.07
C VAL A 108 -2.88 4.48 29.15
N ILE A 109 -1.68 4.29 28.60
CA ILE A 109 -1.17 5.07 27.48
C ILE A 109 -1.73 4.46 26.19
N ALA A 110 -2.65 5.18 25.56
CA ALA A 110 -3.30 4.83 24.32
C ALA A 110 -2.53 5.43 23.13
N VAL A 111 -2.23 4.60 22.14
CA VAL A 111 -1.35 4.98 21.05
C VAL A 111 -2.07 5.00 19.70
N GLY A 112 -2.11 6.18 19.07
CA GLY A 112 -2.55 6.37 17.69
C GLY A 112 -1.48 5.99 16.66
N SER A 113 -1.90 5.74 15.43
CA SER A 113 -1.03 5.31 14.33
C SER A 113 -0.74 6.46 13.37
N THR A 114 0.52 6.66 13.02
CA THR A 114 0.96 7.58 11.96
C THR A 114 1.79 6.86 10.91
N ASP A 115 1.84 7.42 9.69
CA ASP A 115 2.76 6.95 8.65
C ASP A 115 4.16 7.57 8.76
N SER A 116 5.03 7.23 7.81
CA SER A 116 6.41 7.73 7.75
C SER A 116 6.52 9.23 7.44
N SER A 117 5.43 9.86 7.02
CA SER A 117 5.34 11.30 6.74
C SER A 117 4.62 12.06 7.86
N ASP A 118 4.38 11.42 9.01
CA ASP A 118 3.64 11.97 10.15
C ASP A 118 2.17 12.34 9.82
N PHE A 119 1.59 11.73 8.78
CA PHE A 119 0.14 11.75 8.59
C PHE A 119 -0.52 10.77 9.55
N LEU A 120 -1.74 11.12 9.96
CA LEU A 120 -2.60 10.18 10.68
C LEU A 120 -2.96 9.03 9.75
N ASP A 121 -2.73 7.80 10.22
CA ASP A 121 -3.24 6.60 9.56
C ASP A 121 -4.77 6.69 9.47
N ILE A 122 -5.33 6.47 8.28
CA ILE A 122 -6.78 6.55 8.04
C ILE A 122 -7.56 5.59 8.92
N ASP A 123 -6.94 4.47 9.31
CA ASP A 123 -7.54 3.49 10.17
C ASP A 123 -7.33 3.81 11.66
N SER A 124 -6.45 4.75 12.04
CA SER A 124 -6.23 5.10 13.45
C SER A 124 -7.54 5.59 14.10
N SER A 125 -8.01 4.86 15.12
CA SER A 125 -9.22 5.23 15.86
C SER A 125 -9.12 6.64 16.44
N LEU A 126 -10.23 7.39 16.36
CA LEU A 126 -10.31 8.78 16.78
C LEU A 126 -11.18 8.92 18.03
N GLY A 127 -10.73 9.73 18.98
CA GLY A 127 -11.50 10.07 20.17
C GLY A 127 -12.69 11.01 19.91
N PRO A 128 -13.34 11.50 20.97
CA PRO A 128 -13.11 11.13 22.37
C PRO A 128 -13.52 9.68 22.65
N SER A 129 -13.08 9.11 23.78
CA SER A 129 -13.58 7.80 24.21
C SER A 129 -15.06 7.86 24.58
N VAL A 130 -15.69 6.69 24.73
CA VAL A 130 -17.08 6.57 25.25
C VAL A 130 -17.25 7.13 26.67
N THR A 131 -16.15 7.32 27.41
CA THR A 131 -16.13 7.98 28.72
C THR A 131 -15.84 9.48 28.60
N LYS A 132 -15.97 10.05 27.40
CA LYS A 132 -15.76 11.48 27.07
C LYS A 132 -14.35 12.00 27.37
N ARG A 133 -13.33 11.12 27.40
CA ARG A 133 -11.92 11.53 27.57
C ARG A 133 -11.23 11.65 26.22
N SER A 134 -10.27 12.56 26.11
CA SER A 134 -9.44 12.67 24.91
C SER A 134 -8.63 11.38 24.73
N LYS A 135 -8.66 10.82 23.51
CA LYS A 135 -7.87 9.66 23.09
C LYS A 135 -7.56 9.78 21.58
N PRO A 136 -6.42 9.28 21.07
CA PRO A 136 -5.31 8.64 21.81
C PRO A 136 -4.61 9.64 22.76
N ASP A 137 -3.70 9.16 23.62
CA ASP A 137 -2.87 10.07 24.44
C ASP A 137 -1.65 10.57 23.66
N ILE A 138 -1.10 9.73 22.78
CA ILE A 138 0.06 10.02 21.93
C ILE A 138 -0.05 9.23 20.63
N SER A 139 0.62 9.67 19.57
CA SER A 139 0.76 8.91 18.32
C SER A 139 2.19 8.45 18.09
N ALA A 140 2.35 7.35 17.35
CA ALA A 140 3.65 6.82 16.96
C ALA A 140 3.57 6.14 15.58
N PRO A 141 4.72 5.88 14.93
CA PRO A 141 4.76 5.16 13.66
C PRO A 141 4.03 3.82 13.74
N GLY A 142 3.05 3.65 12.86
CA GLY A 142 2.19 2.49 12.82
C GLY A 142 1.85 2.00 11.41
N VAL A 143 2.23 2.69 10.34
CA VAL A 143 2.04 2.25 8.94
C VAL A 143 3.34 1.74 8.36
N ASP A 144 3.29 0.61 7.62
CA ASP A 144 4.41 -0.03 6.93
C ASP A 144 5.62 -0.27 7.85
N ILE A 145 5.34 -0.74 9.07
CA ILE A 145 6.35 -1.04 10.06
C ILE A 145 6.99 -2.39 9.74
N HIS A 146 8.27 -2.35 9.42
CA HIS A 146 9.09 -3.54 9.23
C HIS A 146 9.31 -4.27 10.57
N SER A 147 8.82 -5.51 10.68
CA SER A 147 8.92 -6.30 11.91
C SER A 147 9.05 -7.80 11.62
N ALA A 148 9.50 -8.55 12.63
CA ALA A 148 9.66 -10.00 12.53
C ALA A 148 8.31 -10.71 12.36
N VAL A 149 8.28 -11.78 11.57
CA VAL A 149 7.11 -12.64 11.37
C VAL A 149 7.43 -14.09 11.75
N HIS A 150 6.42 -14.84 12.18
CA HIS A 150 6.56 -16.24 12.61
C HIS A 150 6.68 -17.25 11.45
N SER A 151 6.67 -16.81 10.18
CA SER A 151 6.69 -17.71 9.02
C SER A 151 8.08 -18.28 8.73
N SER A 152 9.14 -17.64 9.24
CA SER A 152 10.52 -18.16 9.23
C SER A 152 11.38 -17.44 10.26
N ASP A 153 12.51 -18.04 10.65
CA ASP A 153 13.42 -17.49 11.66
C ASP A 153 14.11 -16.17 11.24
N ASP A 154 14.26 -15.95 9.93
CA ASP A 154 14.75 -14.70 9.34
C ASP A 154 13.63 -13.87 8.68
N GLY A 155 12.37 -14.23 8.94
CA GLY A 155 11.22 -13.62 8.30
C GLY A 155 10.93 -12.22 8.81
N TYR A 156 10.72 -11.28 7.88
CA TYR A 156 10.18 -9.95 8.17
C TYR A 156 9.04 -9.62 7.22
N LEU A 157 8.10 -8.80 7.70
CA LEU A 157 7.05 -8.22 6.88
C LEU A 157 6.78 -6.77 7.27
N LEU A 158 6.06 -6.06 6.42
CA LEU A 158 5.50 -4.76 6.71
C LEU A 158 4.10 -4.94 7.31
N GLY A 159 3.88 -4.36 8.48
CA GLY A 159 2.58 -4.37 9.16
C GLY A 159 2.09 -2.96 9.45
N SER A 160 0.77 -2.79 9.47
CA SER A 160 0.13 -1.49 9.68
C SER A 160 -0.95 -1.52 10.78
N GLY A 161 -1.10 -0.40 11.47
CA GLY A 161 -2.14 -0.12 12.47
C GLY A 161 -1.61 0.25 13.85
N SER A 162 -2.53 0.62 14.75
CA SER A 162 -2.19 0.98 16.14
C SER A 162 -1.52 -0.17 16.92
N SER A 163 -1.72 -1.42 16.47
CA SER A 163 -1.02 -2.60 16.95
C SER A 163 0.49 -2.56 16.76
N MET A 164 0.98 -1.77 15.80
CA MET A 164 2.40 -1.55 15.48
C MET A 164 2.91 -0.26 16.15
N ALA A 165 2.04 0.73 16.35
CA ALA A 165 2.37 1.96 17.06
C ALA A 165 2.55 1.76 18.58
N ALA A 166 1.66 1.00 19.24
CA ALA A 166 1.77 0.69 20.68
C ALA A 166 3.12 0.06 21.09
N PRO A 167 3.68 -0.94 20.36
CA PRO A 167 4.98 -1.49 20.69
C PRO A 167 6.16 -0.55 20.36
N HIS A 168 5.97 0.49 19.53
CA HIS A 168 6.97 1.57 19.43
C HIS A 168 7.04 2.37 20.73
N VAL A 169 5.89 2.80 21.25
CA VAL A 169 5.82 3.54 22.53
C VAL A 169 6.29 2.68 23.69
N SER A 170 5.92 1.40 23.75
CA SER A 170 6.40 0.49 24.80
C SER A 170 7.92 0.35 24.82
N GLY A 171 8.55 0.27 23.64
CA GLY A 171 10.01 0.26 23.53
C GLY A 171 10.63 1.59 23.92
N ALA A 172 10.00 2.71 23.57
CA ALA A 172 10.46 4.02 23.99
C ALA A 172 10.39 4.21 25.51
N ILE A 173 9.33 3.72 26.17
CA ILE A 173 9.25 3.73 27.63
C ILE A 173 10.36 2.88 28.24
N ALA A 174 10.69 1.72 27.66
CA ALA A 174 11.82 0.92 28.13
C ALA A 174 13.16 1.68 28.01
N LEU A 175 13.37 2.47 26.94
CA LEU A 175 14.53 3.36 26.84
C LEU A 175 14.49 4.46 27.91
N TYR A 176 13.33 5.11 28.10
CA TYR A 176 13.17 6.16 29.09
C TYR A 176 13.47 5.66 30.50
N LEU A 177 12.96 4.48 30.88
CA LEU A 177 13.21 3.85 32.20
C LEU A 177 14.66 3.42 32.38
N SER A 178 15.38 3.13 31.28
CA SER A 178 16.82 2.81 31.36
C SER A 178 17.66 4.04 31.78
N ALA A 179 17.21 5.23 31.41
CA ALA A 179 17.79 6.51 31.80
C ALA A 179 17.25 7.01 33.15
N ASN A 180 15.95 6.81 33.38
CA ASN A 180 15.20 7.29 34.55
C ASN A 180 14.72 6.11 35.37
N LYS A 181 15.66 5.47 36.06
CA LYS A 181 15.35 4.34 36.94
C LYS A 181 14.30 4.75 37.97
N ASN A 182 13.31 3.89 38.19
CA ASN A 182 12.20 4.10 39.13
C ASN A 182 11.22 5.22 38.76
N ALA A 183 11.23 5.75 37.53
CA ALA A 183 10.19 6.67 37.11
C ALA A 183 8.81 5.99 37.16
N THR A 184 7.86 6.67 37.80
CA THR A 184 6.47 6.24 37.93
C THR A 184 5.72 6.38 36.61
N TYR A 185 4.56 5.71 36.50
CA TYR A 185 3.64 5.88 35.37
C TYR A 185 3.36 7.37 35.08
N ASP A 186 3.06 8.17 36.09
CA ASP A 186 2.67 9.57 35.89
C ASP A 186 3.84 10.43 35.39
N GLN A 187 5.06 10.15 35.85
CA GLN A 187 6.27 10.81 35.35
C GLN A 187 6.53 10.42 33.89
N VAL A 188 6.46 9.14 33.56
CA VAL A 188 6.61 8.65 32.18
C VAL A 188 5.54 9.27 31.28
N TYR A 189 4.26 9.21 31.68
CA TYR A 189 3.16 9.79 30.92
C TYR A 189 3.40 11.28 30.67
N LYS A 190 3.71 12.04 31.72
CA LYS A 190 3.97 13.48 31.64
C LYS A 190 5.14 13.80 30.72
N ASP A 191 6.26 13.09 30.84
CA ASP A 191 7.46 13.40 30.07
C ASP A 191 7.31 12.98 28.61
N LEU A 192 6.67 11.86 28.32
CA LEU A 192 6.38 11.47 26.93
C LEU A 192 5.42 12.46 26.27
N THR A 193 4.34 12.84 26.95
CA THR A 193 3.30 13.73 26.39
C THR A 193 3.73 15.20 26.31
N LYS A 194 4.64 15.65 27.19
CA LYS A 194 5.20 17.01 27.13
C LYS A 194 6.27 17.16 26.05
N ASN A 195 7.00 16.08 25.75
CA ASN A 195 8.15 16.10 24.85
C ASN A 195 7.85 15.43 23.50
N VAL A 196 6.67 15.71 22.96
CA VAL A 196 6.21 15.25 21.65
C VAL A 196 6.67 16.18 20.52
N ASP A 197 6.57 15.69 19.29
CA ASP A 197 6.59 16.52 18.09
C ASP A 197 5.14 16.79 17.65
N THR A 198 4.81 18.06 17.47
CA THR A 198 3.48 18.53 16.99
C THR A 198 3.60 19.39 15.74
N ASP A 199 4.74 20.05 15.59
CA ASP A 199 5.18 20.88 14.47
C ASP A 199 5.39 20.11 13.16
N LYS A 200 5.63 18.80 13.25
CA LYS A 200 5.82 17.92 12.08
C LYS A 200 4.57 17.18 11.64
N LEU A 201 3.51 17.21 12.45
CA LEU A 201 2.27 16.49 12.17
C LEU A 201 1.48 17.20 11.08
N THR A 202 0.90 16.42 10.16
CA THR A 202 -0.02 16.95 9.15
C THR A 202 -1.45 16.48 9.44
N PRO A 203 -2.23 17.27 10.21
CA PRO A 203 -3.54 16.82 10.65
C PRO A 203 -4.57 16.82 9.51
N PRO A 204 -5.40 15.77 9.38
CA PRO A 204 -6.48 15.76 8.41
C PRO A 204 -7.51 16.85 8.73
N ASN A 205 -8.26 17.34 7.73
CA ASN A 205 -9.35 18.29 7.93
C ASN A 205 -10.57 17.63 8.60
N LYS A 206 -10.41 17.23 9.85
CA LYS A 206 -11.37 16.48 10.66
C LYS A 206 -11.28 16.96 12.10
N THR A 207 -12.42 17.29 12.68
CA THR A 207 -12.52 17.81 14.04
C THR A 207 -13.31 16.82 14.88
N CYS A 208 -12.74 16.38 16.01
CA CYS A 208 -13.38 15.44 16.91
C CYS A 208 -13.49 16.03 18.32
N GLY A 209 -14.69 16.02 18.90
CA GLY A 209 -14.95 16.56 20.24
C GLY A 209 -14.82 18.08 20.36
N GLY A 210 -14.95 18.82 19.25
CA GLY A 210 -14.90 20.29 19.23
C GLY A 210 -13.50 20.91 19.36
N ILE A 211 -12.44 20.09 19.34
CA ILE A 211 -11.04 20.55 19.38
C ILE A 211 -10.52 20.58 17.94
N THR A 212 -9.99 21.73 17.51
CA THR A 212 -9.44 21.87 16.15
C THR A 212 -8.30 20.88 15.93
N ASN A 213 -8.15 20.44 14.69
CA ASN A 213 -7.17 19.43 14.29
C ASN A 213 -5.69 19.88 14.49
N THR A 214 -5.44 21.17 14.69
CA THR A 214 -4.12 21.78 14.96
C THR A 214 -3.87 22.13 16.42
N GLN A 215 -4.89 22.08 17.28
CA GLN A 215 -4.75 22.28 18.72
C GLN A 215 -4.34 20.96 19.37
N TYR A 216 -3.39 20.98 20.31
CA TYR A 216 -2.94 19.79 21.05
C TYR A 216 -3.12 19.99 22.57
N PRO A 217 -3.53 18.95 23.31
CA PRO A 217 -3.91 17.63 22.81
C PRO A 217 -5.25 17.63 22.06
N ASN A 218 -5.40 16.75 21.07
CA ASN A 218 -6.66 16.53 20.36
C ASN A 218 -7.02 15.04 20.25
N ASN A 219 -8.22 14.78 19.73
CA ASN A 219 -8.78 13.44 19.55
C ASN A 219 -8.26 12.69 18.31
N LEU A 220 -7.24 13.22 17.62
CA LEU A 220 -6.62 12.61 16.45
C LEU A 220 -5.23 12.04 16.80
N PHE A 221 -4.35 12.89 17.32
CA PHE A 221 -2.95 12.56 17.64
C PHE A 221 -2.65 12.52 19.14
N GLY A 222 -3.65 12.80 19.98
CA GLY A 222 -3.41 13.02 21.40
C GLY A 222 -2.57 14.27 21.61
N HIS A 223 -1.54 14.14 22.44
CA HIS A 223 -0.59 15.22 22.69
C HIS A 223 0.31 15.52 21.48
N GLY A 224 0.56 14.55 20.61
CA GLY A 224 1.43 14.68 19.45
C GLY A 224 2.13 13.35 19.12
N ARG A 225 3.13 13.38 18.24
CA ARG A 225 3.94 12.19 17.95
C ARG A 225 5.04 12.01 18.99
N LEU A 226 5.23 10.79 19.47
CA LEU A 226 6.33 10.41 20.36
C LEU A 226 7.70 10.91 19.84
N ASN A 227 8.45 11.56 20.73
CA ASN A 227 9.87 11.84 20.55
C ASN A 227 10.66 11.42 21.80
N ILE A 228 11.20 10.21 21.76
CA ILE A 228 11.88 9.62 22.92
C ILE A 228 13.16 10.37 23.29
N PHE A 229 13.88 10.94 22.31
CA PHE A 229 15.10 11.69 22.60
C PHE A 229 14.78 12.95 23.42
N LYS A 230 13.78 13.74 23.01
CA LYS A 230 13.36 14.92 23.79
C LYS A 230 12.93 14.53 25.21
N ALA A 231 12.19 13.43 25.35
CA ALA A 231 11.75 12.96 26.66
C ALA A 231 12.93 12.56 27.57
N VAL A 232 13.93 11.85 27.05
CA VAL A 232 15.12 11.45 27.84
C VAL A 232 16.07 12.62 28.08
N ALA A 233 16.30 13.48 27.08
CA ALA A 233 17.16 14.65 27.21
C ALA A 233 16.61 15.66 28.23
N ALA A 234 15.27 15.80 28.32
CA ALA A 234 14.65 16.63 29.35
C ALA A 234 14.97 16.17 30.78
N SER A 235 15.27 14.88 30.96
CA SER A 235 15.64 14.29 32.25
C SER A 235 17.15 14.21 32.51
N ILE A 236 17.98 14.37 31.47
CA ILE A 236 19.45 14.29 31.57
C ILE A 236 20.07 15.57 30.98
N PRO A 237 20.41 16.56 31.83
CA PRO A 237 21.07 17.78 31.38
C PRO A 237 22.37 17.49 30.64
N GLY A 238 22.54 18.08 29.45
CA GLY A 238 23.73 17.89 28.62
C GLY A 238 23.74 16.60 27.78
N LEU A 239 22.66 15.80 27.81
CA LEU A 239 22.50 14.69 26.87
C LEU A 239 22.32 15.24 25.46
N THR A 240 23.37 15.13 24.67
CA THR A 240 23.37 15.40 23.24
C THR A 240 23.40 14.08 22.48
N LEU A 241 22.86 14.07 21.26
CA LEU A 241 23.07 12.93 20.38
C LEU A 241 24.58 12.82 20.11
N PRO A 242 25.18 11.61 20.15
CA PRO A 242 26.57 11.46 19.76
C PRO A 242 26.77 11.99 18.34
N PRO A 243 27.92 12.63 18.04
CA PRO A 243 28.26 12.95 16.67
C PRO A 243 28.24 11.66 15.84
N PRO A 244 27.77 11.72 14.58
CA PRO A 244 27.65 10.53 13.72
C PRO A 244 28.98 9.75 13.67
N SER A 245 28.89 8.42 13.75
CA SER A 245 30.06 7.55 13.93
C SER A 245 30.92 7.47 12.66
N PRO A 246 32.25 7.26 12.73
CA PRO A 246 33.12 7.26 11.54
C PRO A 246 32.88 6.15 10.50
N LYS A 247 32.09 5.12 10.81
CA LYS A 247 31.63 4.12 9.82
C LYS A 247 30.43 4.62 8.99
N ASP A 248 29.84 5.74 9.40
CA ASP A 248 28.88 6.53 8.62
C ASP A 248 29.58 7.68 7.86
N SER A 249 30.92 7.71 7.86
CA SER A 249 31.73 8.66 7.10
C SER A 249 32.66 7.94 6.12
N MET A 250 32.18 7.67 4.90
CA MET A 250 33.07 7.63 3.74
C MET A 250 33.16 9.03 3.13
N SER A 251 34.25 9.68 3.50
CA SER A 251 35.03 10.69 2.76
C SER A 251 34.28 11.86 2.10
N ALA A 252 34.34 13.01 2.77
CA ALA A 252 34.29 14.31 2.11
C ALA A 252 35.63 14.54 1.39
N GLN A 253 35.65 14.36 0.07
CA GLN A 253 36.60 15.12 -0.75
C GLN A 253 36.04 16.53 -0.95
N VAL A 254 36.84 17.51 -0.56
CA VAL A 254 36.63 18.92 -0.88
C VAL A 254 36.68 19.06 -2.41
N LEU A 255 35.56 19.39 -3.03
CA LEU A 255 35.53 19.89 -4.40
C LEU A 255 35.02 21.34 -4.39
N ASN A 256 35.71 22.15 -5.18
CA ASN A 256 35.57 23.60 -5.27
C ASN A 256 34.11 24.07 -5.43
N PRO A 257 33.75 25.19 -4.79
CA PRO A 257 32.47 25.85 -5.00
C PRO A 257 32.54 26.60 -6.32
N THR A 258 32.08 26.00 -7.41
CA THR A 258 31.62 26.74 -8.61
C THR A 258 30.96 25.90 -9.70
N ASN A 259 30.98 24.56 -9.66
CA ASN A 259 30.47 23.74 -10.78
C ASN A 259 29.41 22.67 -10.46
N GLU A 260 28.87 22.61 -9.23
CA GLU A 260 27.87 21.59 -8.85
C GLU A 260 26.40 22.09 -8.92
N LEU A 261 26.14 23.40 -9.05
CA LEU A 261 24.76 23.92 -9.13
C LEU A 261 24.06 23.55 -10.45
N THR A 262 24.83 23.26 -11.50
CA THR A 262 24.33 22.91 -12.83
C THR A 262 23.74 21.50 -12.92
N THR A 263 23.96 20.65 -11.91
CA THR A 263 23.61 19.22 -11.94
C THR A 263 22.53 18.82 -10.93
N CYS A 264 21.99 19.76 -10.14
CA CYS A 264 20.83 19.58 -9.27
C CYS A 264 19.72 20.63 -9.48
N GLY A 265 19.74 21.29 -10.65
CA GLY A 265 18.77 22.28 -11.03
C GLY A 265 18.94 23.60 -10.28
N ILE A 266 18.13 24.60 -10.64
CA ILE A 266 18.09 25.88 -9.92
C ILE A 266 17.48 25.61 -8.54
N LEU A 267 18.17 26.02 -7.47
CA LEU A 267 17.64 25.94 -6.13
C LEU A 267 16.43 26.85 -5.99
N GLU A 268 15.30 26.26 -5.66
CA GLU A 268 14.05 26.95 -5.44
C GLU A 268 13.97 27.41 -3.99
N ASP A 269 14.01 28.72 -3.79
CA ASP A 269 13.89 29.33 -2.48
C ASP A 269 12.47 29.19 -1.92
N ASN A 270 12.40 29.14 -0.59
CA ASN A 270 11.20 28.95 0.20
C ASN A 270 10.33 27.78 -0.27
N THR A 271 10.94 26.72 -0.80
CA THR A 271 10.19 25.66 -1.49
C THR A 271 10.32 24.33 -0.75
N HIS A 272 9.18 23.70 -0.48
CA HIS A 272 9.08 22.33 0.02
C HIS A 272 8.20 21.47 -0.89
N TYR A 273 8.69 20.31 -1.27
CA TYR A 273 7.91 19.29 -1.96
C TYR A 273 7.35 18.29 -0.94
N VAL A 274 6.04 18.11 -0.90
CA VAL A 274 5.36 17.29 0.11
C VAL A 274 5.55 15.80 -0.17
N GLY A 275 5.89 15.02 0.86
CA GLY A 275 6.03 13.57 0.76
C GLY A 275 7.26 13.09 -0.03
N GLY A 276 7.33 11.78 -0.29
CA GLY A 276 8.40 11.17 -1.07
C GLY A 276 9.75 11.03 -0.37
N ASP A 277 9.85 11.45 0.89
CA ASP A 277 11.04 11.32 1.73
C ASP A 277 11.37 9.85 1.98
N PHE A 278 12.61 9.46 1.71
CA PHE A 278 13.09 8.10 1.98
C PHE A 278 14.42 8.05 2.72
N ALA A 279 15.15 9.16 2.73
CA ALA A 279 16.39 9.33 3.47
C ALA A 279 16.52 10.81 3.88
N ALA A 280 17.29 11.07 4.92
CA ALA A 280 17.64 12.42 5.33
C ALA A 280 19.11 12.44 5.75
N THR A 281 19.80 13.52 5.39
CA THR A 281 21.19 13.77 5.76
C THR A 281 21.30 15.20 6.30
N TYR A 282 22.39 15.51 7.01
CA TYR A 282 22.65 16.87 7.49
C TYR A 282 23.82 17.46 6.70
N GLN A 283 23.60 18.62 6.08
CA GLN A 283 24.59 19.36 5.30
C GLN A 283 24.50 20.86 5.60
N ALA A 284 25.64 21.51 5.74
CA ALA A 284 25.72 22.92 6.13
C ALA A 284 25.04 23.89 5.14
N THR A 285 24.92 23.54 3.85
CA THR A 285 24.25 24.36 2.83
C THR A 285 23.36 23.51 1.91
N ALA A 286 22.40 24.16 1.22
CA ALA A 286 21.48 23.49 0.30
C ALA A 286 22.20 22.85 -0.90
N GLU A 287 23.28 23.48 -1.35
CA GLU A 287 24.13 23.00 -2.45
C GLU A 287 24.78 21.66 -2.09
N SER A 288 25.16 21.47 -0.83
CA SER A 288 25.74 20.22 -0.35
C SER A 288 24.73 19.06 -0.30
N CYS A 289 23.42 19.32 -0.26
CA CYS A 289 22.39 18.27 -0.36
C CYS A 289 22.32 17.61 -1.73
N CYS A 290 22.71 18.34 -2.78
CA CYS A 290 22.75 17.83 -4.14
C CYS A 290 23.65 16.58 -4.24
N ALA A 291 24.86 16.67 -3.69
CA ALA A 291 25.82 15.58 -3.70
C ALA A 291 25.30 14.34 -2.95
N GLU A 292 24.61 14.54 -1.84
CA GLU A 292 24.04 13.44 -1.06
C GLU A 292 22.83 12.79 -1.74
N CYS A 293 22.00 13.58 -2.41
CA CYS A 293 20.92 13.04 -3.22
C CYS A 293 21.47 12.24 -4.41
N LYS A 294 22.53 12.71 -5.09
CA LYS A 294 23.19 11.94 -6.17
C LYS A 294 23.72 10.58 -5.70
N LYS A 295 24.28 10.50 -4.49
CA LYS A 295 24.80 9.25 -3.91
C LYS A 295 23.70 8.28 -3.47
N ALA A 296 22.53 8.79 -3.11
CA ALA A 296 21.44 7.99 -2.57
C ALA A 296 20.60 7.31 -3.67
N PRO A 297 20.59 5.97 -3.78
CA PRO A 297 19.90 5.26 -4.86
C PRO A 297 18.40 5.59 -4.90
N GLY A 298 17.96 6.17 -6.01
CA GLY A 298 16.56 6.55 -6.25
C GLY A 298 16.19 7.95 -5.75
N CYS A 299 17.13 8.76 -5.26
CA CYS A 299 16.86 10.16 -4.94
C CYS A 299 16.68 10.99 -6.23
N LYS A 300 15.55 11.68 -6.34
CA LYS A 300 15.19 12.52 -7.49
C LYS A 300 15.20 14.01 -7.18
N LEU A 301 15.02 14.36 -5.92
CA LEU A 301 15.06 15.73 -5.44
C LEU A 301 15.41 15.74 -3.97
N PHE A 302 15.80 16.91 -3.49
CA PHE A 302 15.98 17.16 -2.08
C PHE A 302 15.31 18.47 -1.66
N VAL A 303 14.95 18.55 -0.39
CA VAL A 303 14.56 19.81 0.23
C VAL A 303 15.48 20.05 1.42
N TRP A 304 16.23 21.15 1.37
CA TRP A 304 17.10 21.58 2.44
C TRP A 304 16.42 22.61 3.33
N TYR A 305 16.71 22.56 4.63
CA TYR A 305 16.22 23.52 5.61
C TYR A 305 17.36 24.07 6.43
N SER A 306 17.42 25.39 6.60
CA SER A 306 18.48 26.07 7.35
C SER A 306 18.44 25.87 8.87
N ARG A 307 17.35 25.35 9.44
CA ARG A 307 17.23 25.11 10.89
C ARG A 307 18.00 23.84 11.30
N ASP A 308 18.61 23.87 12.49
CA ASP A 308 19.35 22.76 13.11
C ASP A 308 20.54 22.21 12.32
N GLY A 309 21.39 23.09 11.78
CA GLY A 309 22.66 22.70 11.12
C GLY A 309 22.53 22.29 9.65
N GLY A 310 21.35 22.47 9.06
CA GLY A 310 21.11 22.27 7.63
C GLY A 310 20.63 20.85 7.29
N MET A 311 19.33 20.60 7.30
CA MET A 311 18.78 19.25 7.06
C MET A 311 18.38 19.05 5.60
N CYS A 312 18.99 18.07 4.92
CA CYS A 312 18.67 17.63 3.56
C CYS A 312 17.68 16.47 3.57
N ARG A 313 16.49 16.69 3.06
CA ARG A 313 15.47 15.65 2.91
C ARG A 313 15.49 15.09 1.50
N LEU A 314 16.01 13.87 1.36
CA LEU A 314 16.20 13.16 0.10
C LEU A 314 14.89 12.45 -0.29
N LYS A 315 14.41 12.73 -1.49
CA LYS A 315 13.09 12.33 -1.93
C LYS A 315 13.13 11.49 -3.20
N LYS A 316 12.34 10.42 -3.22
CA LYS A 316 12.08 9.54 -4.36
C LYS A 316 10.98 10.07 -5.27
N THR A 317 10.08 10.90 -4.73
CA THR A 317 8.95 11.49 -5.46
C THR A 317 8.80 12.97 -5.14
N GLN A 318 8.54 13.77 -6.17
CA GLN A 318 8.29 15.20 -6.07
C GLN A 318 6.79 15.40 -5.90
N GLY A 319 6.31 15.47 -4.66
CA GLY A 319 4.90 15.77 -4.41
C GLY A 319 4.59 17.28 -4.53
N PRO A 320 3.42 17.72 -4.08
CA PRO A 320 2.98 19.12 -4.23
C PRO A 320 3.98 20.13 -3.65
N LYS A 321 4.17 21.25 -4.36
CA LYS A 321 5.01 22.36 -3.92
C LYS A 321 4.26 23.22 -2.89
N VAL A 322 4.89 23.48 -1.76
CA VAL A 322 4.39 24.33 -0.68
C VAL A 322 5.46 25.35 -0.32
N ASP A 323 5.02 26.60 -0.11
CA ASP A 323 5.91 27.69 0.27
C ASP A 323 6.29 27.59 1.76
N VAL A 324 7.56 27.37 2.04
CA VAL A 324 8.12 27.23 3.39
C VAL A 324 9.32 28.16 3.53
N LYS A 325 9.13 29.25 4.27
CA LYS A 325 10.15 30.30 4.45
C LYS A 325 11.47 29.72 5.00
N GLY A 326 12.56 29.87 4.24
CA GLY A 326 13.89 29.38 4.57
C GLY A 326 14.21 27.95 4.12
N ALA A 327 13.28 27.24 3.49
CA ALA A 327 13.55 25.99 2.78
C ALA A 327 14.16 26.28 1.40
N LYS A 328 15.08 25.44 0.94
CA LYS A 328 15.61 25.48 -0.43
C LYS A 328 15.47 24.10 -1.05
N ALA A 329 14.74 23.97 -2.14
CA ALA A 329 14.60 22.69 -2.83
C ALA A 329 15.48 22.65 -4.07
N GLY A 330 16.20 21.54 -4.25
CA GLY A 330 16.89 21.23 -5.48
C GLY A 330 16.31 19.98 -6.08
N VAL A 331 15.83 20.06 -7.32
CA VAL A 331 15.33 18.91 -8.06
C VAL A 331 16.47 18.45 -8.95
N LEU A 332 16.91 17.20 -8.79
CA LEU A 332 17.94 16.72 -9.69
C LEU A 332 17.35 16.74 -11.09
N PRO A 333 17.99 17.45 -12.06
CA PRO A 333 17.68 17.24 -13.44
C PRO A 333 17.83 15.73 -13.64
N ALA A 334 16.77 15.13 -14.18
CA ALA A 334 16.81 13.71 -14.51
C ALA A 334 18.16 13.46 -15.19
N PRO A 335 18.96 12.47 -14.72
CA PRO A 335 20.32 12.33 -15.19
C PRO A 335 20.31 12.39 -16.71
N ALA A 336 21.07 13.34 -17.26
CA ALA A 336 21.47 13.28 -18.65
C ALA A 336 22.10 11.90 -18.80
N LEU A 337 21.43 11.02 -19.55
CA LEU A 337 22.01 9.74 -19.91
C LEU A 337 23.19 10.10 -20.81
N GLY A 338 24.39 10.08 -20.23
CA GLY A 338 25.59 10.32 -21.00
C GLY A 338 26.88 9.91 -20.30
N PRO A 339 27.90 9.50 -21.07
CA PRO A 339 28.04 9.94 -22.45
C PRO A 339 27.65 8.84 -23.44
N ASP A 340 26.55 9.11 -24.14
CA ASP A 340 26.14 8.53 -25.41
C ASP A 340 25.66 7.06 -25.33
N ILE A 341 24.36 6.75 -25.46
CA ILE A 341 23.43 7.24 -26.49
C ILE A 341 22.02 7.42 -25.88
N ASP A 342 21.55 8.66 -25.92
CA ASP A 342 20.14 9.06 -25.83
C ASP A 342 19.20 8.14 -26.64
N GLU A 343 18.01 7.81 -26.15
CA GLU A 343 16.81 8.65 -26.34
C GLU A 343 15.63 7.87 -25.74
N GLU A 344 15.01 8.53 -24.77
CA GLU A 344 13.56 8.67 -24.59
C GLU A 344 12.71 7.40 -24.36
N SER A 345 11.87 7.42 -23.31
CA SER A 345 10.90 8.49 -23.31
C SER A 345 10.52 9.04 -21.95
N ASN A 346 10.92 10.31 -21.76
CA ASN A 346 10.08 11.33 -21.16
C ASN A 346 8.63 11.05 -21.55
N SER A 347 7.71 11.16 -20.61
CA SER A 347 6.29 11.03 -20.91
C SER A 347 5.67 12.42 -21.02
N PRO A 348 6.06 13.24 -22.02
CA PRO A 348 5.64 14.63 -22.08
C PRO A 348 4.12 14.74 -22.11
N VAL A 349 3.43 13.75 -22.69
CA VAL A 349 1.97 13.75 -22.72
C VAL A 349 1.41 13.52 -21.31
N TYR A 350 1.82 12.46 -20.62
CA TYR A 350 1.35 12.19 -19.26
C TYR A 350 1.69 13.33 -18.29
N ASP A 351 2.93 13.82 -18.36
CA ASP A 351 3.42 14.86 -17.45
C ASP A 351 2.70 16.19 -17.71
N ALA A 352 2.43 16.55 -18.98
CA ALA A 352 1.62 17.72 -19.32
C ALA A 352 0.18 17.61 -18.82
N TYR A 353 -0.44 16.43 -18.93
CA TYR A 353 -1.79 16.21 -18.38
C TYR A 353 -1.83 16.32 -16.86
N LEU A 354 -0.84 15.74 -16.18
CA LEU A 354 -0.74 15.82 -14.72
C LEU A 354 -0.50 17.26 -14.25
N GLN A 355 0.31 18.04 -14.97
CA GLN A 355 0.57 19.45 -14.65
C GLN A 355 -0.66 20.34 -14.89
N THR A 356 -1.40 20.11 -15.97
CA THR A 356 -2.51 20.99 -16.37
C THR A 356 -3.83 20.63 -15.70
N GLN A 357 -4.12 19.35 -15.47
CA GLN A 357 -5.39 18.87 -14.94
C GLN A 357 -5.28 18.16 -13.58
N GLY A 358 -4.08 18.03 -13.04
CA GLY A 358 -3.85 17.38 -11.75
C GLY A 358 -4.15 15.87 -11.76
N ALA A 359 -4.17 15.27 -10.57
CA ALA A 359 -4.44 13.85 -10.41
C ALA A 359 -5.85 13.45 -10.88
N GLU A 360 -6.84 14.33 -10.68
CA GLU A 360 -8.21 14.17 -11.12
C GLU A 360 -8.33 14.10 -12.66
N GLY A 361 -7.51 14.85 -13.39
CA GLY A 361 -7.48 14.78 -14.86
C GLY A 361 -7.04 13.42 -15.39
N ILE A 362 -6.00 12.83 -14.80
CA ILE A 362 -5.52 11.48 -15.17
C ILE A 362 -6.57 10.41 -14.84
N MET A 363 -7.20 10.52 -13.67
CA MET A 363 -8.29 9.62 -13.26
C MET A 363 -9.51 9.76 -14.17
N THR A 364 -9.85 10.99 -14.57
CA THR A 364 -10.92 11.26 -15.54
C THR A 364 -10.56 10.76 -16.93
N LEU A 365 -9.29 10.73 -17.32
CA LEU A 365 -8.87 10.24 -18.63
C LEU A 365 -8.74 8.72 -18.71
N THR A 366 -8.43 8.03 -17.60
CA THR A 366 -8.06 6.59 -17.64
C THR A 366 -8.81 5.68 -16.66
N ASN A 367 -9.59 6.23 -15.72
CA ASN A 367 -10.13 5.55 -14.52
C ASN A 367 -9.09 5.15 -13.46
N PHE A 368 -7.81 5.51 -13.64
CA PHE A 368 -6.76 5.19 -12.69
C PHE A 368 -6.19 6.47 -12.08
N SER A 369 -6.01 6.49 -10.76
CA SER A 369 -5.20 7.51 -10.10
C SER A 369 -3.75 7.46 -10.61
N PRO A 370 -2.96 8.54 -10.46
CA PRO A 370 -1.54 8.52 -10.84
C PRO A 370 -0.75 7.40 -10.17
N SER A 371 -1.10 7.01 -8.94
CA SER A 371 -0.48 5.90 -8.22
C SER A 371 -0.80 4.55 -8.86
N GLU A 372 -2.06 4.31 -9.22
CA GLU A 372 -2.48 3.08 -9.89
C GLU A 372 -1.89 2.98 -11.31
N PHE A 373 -1.86 4.09 -12.06
CA PHE A 373 -1.20 4.14 -13.36
C PHE A 373 0.29 3.78 -13.26
N ASN A 374 0.97 4.24 -12.21
CA ASN A 374 2.38 3.90 -11.98
C ASN A 374 2.57 2.43 -11.61
N LEU A 375 1.64 1.80 -10.89
CA LEU A 375 1.66 0.37 -10.64
C LEU A 375 1.48 -0.42 -11.95
N LEU A 376 0.52 -0.02 -12.79
CA LEU A 376 0.32 -0.62 -14.12
C LEU A 376 1.57 -0.48 -15.00
N TRP A 377 2.19 0.71 -15.04
CA TRP A 377 3.42 0.93 -15.80
C TRP A 377 4.58 0.09 -15.24
N ALA A 378 4.77 0.05 -13.93
CA ALA A 378 5.82 -0.75 -13.29
C ALA A 378 5.67 -2.25 -13.62
N ASP A 379 4.45 -2.72 -13.73
CA ASP A 379 4.11 -4.10 -14.03
C ASP A 379 4.50 -4.51 -15.46
N VAL A 380 4.39 -3.59 -16.43
CA VAL A 380 4.54 -3.89 -17.86
C VAL A 380 5.84 -3.33 -18.48
N ARG A 381 6.50 -2.36 -17.85
CA ARG A 381 7.64 -1.61 -18.41
C ARG A 381 8.79 -2.49 -18.89
N GLN A 382 9.10 -3.57 -18.16
CA GLN A 382 10.23 -4.43 -18.50
C GLN A 382 9.96 -5.22 -19.78
N HIS A 383 8.71 -5.66 -19.98
CA HIS A 383 8.29 -6.31 -21.21
C HIS A 383 8.31 -5.32 -22.37
N ILE A 384 7.75 -4.12 -22.16
CA ILE A 384 7.70 -3.05 -23.17
C ILE A 384 9.10 -2.64 -23.65
N PHE A 385 10.04 -2.35 -22.75
CA PHE A 385 11.39 -1.96 -23.16
C PHE A 385 12.14 -3.03 -23.96
N ARG A 386 11.75 -4.30 -23.83
CA ARG A 386 12.37 -5.41 -24.58
C ARG A 386 11.74 -5.67 -25.94
N HIS A 387 10.55 -5.15 -26.21
CA HIS A 387 9.78 -5.54 -27.40
C HIS A 387 9.21 -4.34 -28.19
N TRP A 388 9.15 -3.15 -27.59
CA TRP A 388 8.68 -1.94 -28.25
C TRP A 388 9.84 -1.22 -28.96
N ASN A 389 9.63 -0.82 -30.22
CA ASN A 389 10.62 -0.11 -31.06
C ASN A 389 11.97 -0.81 -31.24
N VAL A 390 12.08 -2.11 -30.98
CA VAL A 390 13.30 -2.88 -31.21
C VAL A 390 13.51 -3.08 -32.72
N GLY A 391 14.59 -2.53 -33.27
CA GLY A 391 14.95 -2.63 -34.70
C GLY A 391 14.30 -1.59 -35.62
N SER A 392 13.54 -0.62 -35.10
CA SER A 392 13.00 0.50 -35.90
C SER A 392 14.06 1.59 -36.06
N GLY A 393 14.47 1.88 -37.29
CA GLY A 393 15.45 2.95 -37.60
C GLY A 393 14.96 4.38 -37.33
N ARG A 394 13.70 4.56 -36.93
CA ARG A 394 13.12 5.85 -36.55
C ARG A 394 12.42 5.73 -35.20
N LYS A 395 12.85 6.52 -34.20
CA LYS A 395 12.23 6.54 -32.87
C LYS A 395 10.84 7.16 -32.95
N CYS A 396 9.87 6.55 -32.27
CA CYS A 396 8.51 7.07 -32.19
C CYS A 396 8.53 8.35 -31.33
N ALA A 397 7.99 9.46 -31.85
CA ALA A 397 7.94 10.74 -31.13
C ALA A 397 7.07 10.72 -29.85
N VAL A 398 6.41 9.60 -29.56
CA VAL A 398 5.60 9.39 -28.37
C VAL A 398 6.17 8.26 -27.56
N SER A 399 6.26 8.53 -26.26
CA SER A 399 6.74 7.65 -25.23
C SER A 399 6.01 6.33 -25.13
N ALA A 400 6.70 5.25 -24.77
CA ALA A 400 6.04 3.98 -24.48
C ALA A 400 5.07 4.08 -23.27
N ARG A 401 5.38 4.96 -22.32
CA ARG A 401 4.51 5.27 -21.18
C ARG A 401 3.37 6.22 -21.56
N ASP A 402 3.58 7.14 -22.51
CA ASP A 402 2.47 7.92 -23.07
C ASP A 402 1.55 7.05 -23.92
N LEU A 403 2.09 6.05 -24.61
CA LEU A 403 1.28 5.07 -25.34
C LEU A 403 0.45 4.23 -24.39
N LEU A 404 0.95 3.90 -23.19
CA LEU A 404 0.11 3.29 -22.15
C LEU A 404 -1.04 4.23 -21.73
N LEU A 405 -0.78 5.52 -21.51
CA LEU A 405 -1.82 6.52 -21.21
C LEU A 405 -2.85 6.61 -22.34
N MET A 406 -2.39 6.74 -23.59
CA MET A 406 -3.23 6.83 -24.77
C MET A 406 -4.06 5.58 -24.96
N MET A 407 -3.47 4.38 -24.77
CA MET A 407 -4.18 3.11 -24.81
C MET A 407 -5.28 3.03 -23.75
N LEU A 408 -4.97 3.37 -22.49
CA LEU A 408 -5.97 3.35 -21.41
C LEU A 408 -7.09 4.37 -21.65
N ALA A 409 -6.76 5.56 -22.16
CA ALA A 409 -7.75 6.55 -22.57
C ALA A 409 -8.65 6.02 -23.70
N SER A 410 -8.08 5.35 -24.70
CA SER A 410 -8.85 4.70 -25.78
C SER A 410 -9.78 3.62 -25.25
N LEU A 411 -9.30 2.78 -24.33
CA LEU A 411 -10.09 1.71 -23.71
C LEU A 411 -11.21 2.25 -22.80
N LYS A 412 -11.01 3.40 -22.15
CA LYS A 412 -12.05 4.05 -21.33
C LYS A 412 -13.13 4.68 -22.19
N HIS A 413 -12.71 5.49 -23.17
CA HIS A 413 -13.61 6.38 -23.89
C HIS A 413 -14.29 5.71 -25.10
N CYS A 414 -13.96 4.44 -25.41
CA CYS A 414 -14.62 3.54 -26.37
C CYS A 414 -15.56 4.25 -27.36
N GLY A 415 -15.07 4.55 -28.56
CA GLY A 415 -15.80 5.32 -29.57
C GLY A 415 -14.99 5.52 -30.85
N THR A 416 -15.32 6.56 -31.61
CA THR A 416 -14.55 6.97 -32.80
C THR A 416 -13.17 7.51 -32.40
N TRP A 417 -12.13 7.11 -33.13
CA TRP A 417 -10.73 7.47 -32.85
C TRP A 417 -10.47 8.99 -32.85
N ASP A 418 -11.33 9.78 -33.48
CA ASP A 418 -11.27 11.23 -33.56
C ASP A 418 -11.34 11.93 -32.20
N ILE A 419 -12.24 11.50 -31.32
CA ILE A 419 -12.44 12.09 -29.98
C ILE A 419 -11.15 11.94 -29.15
N VAL A 420 -10.61 10.74 -29.12
CA VAL A 420 -9.40 10.44 -28.33
C VAL A 420 -8.16 11.05 -29.01
N ALA A 421 -8.05 11.00 -30.34
CA ALA A 421 -6.94 11.63 -31.05
C ALA A 421 -6.89 13.16 -30.86
N GLN A 422 -8.05 13.83 -30.81
CA GLN A 422 -8.16 15.27 -30.53
C GLN A 422 -7.70 15.61 -29.11
N THR A 423 -8.04 14.78 -28.14
CA THR A 423 -7.58 14.89 -26.74
C THR A 423 -6.04 15.00 -26.71
N PHE A 424 -5.36 14.15 -27.48
CA PHE A 424 -3.89 14.15 -27.57
C PHE A 424 -3.30 15.06 -28.66
N ARG A 425 -4.11 15.87 -29.35
CA ARG A 425 -3.69 16.77 -30.44
C ARG A 425 -2.90 16.06 -31.56
N THR A 426 -3.32 14.85 -31.90
CA THR A 426 -2.72 14.02 -32.96
C THR A 426 -3.71 13.76 -34.09
N THR A 427 -3.22 13.45 -35.29
CA THR A 427 -4.12 13.02 -36.37
C THR A 427 -4.65 11.61 -36.09
N VAL A 428 -5.91 11.37 -36.45
CA VAL A 428 -6.62 10.10 -36.17
C VAL A 428 -5.83 8.88 -36.63
N ALA A 429 -5.36 8.88 -37.89
CA ALA A 429 -4.60 7.77 -38.47
C ALA A 429 -3.26 7.51 -37.75
N THR A 430 -2.59 8.56 -37.26
CA THR A 430 -1.33 8.40 -36.50
C THR A 430 -1.58 7.86 -35.10
N PHE A 431 -2.64 8.36 -34.44
CA PHE A 431 -3.03 7.93 -33.11
C PHE A 431 -3.40 6.44 -33.11
N GLU A 432 -4.33 6.05 -33.98
CA GLU A 432 -4.81 4.68 -34.14
C GLU A 432 -3.64 3.72 -34.38
N LYS A 433 -2.80 4.01 -35.39
CA LYS A 433 -1.66 3.14 -35.75
C LYS A 433 -0.70 2.93 -34.56
N ARG A 434 -0.45 3.98 -33.77
CA ARG A 434 0.45 3.91 -32.61
C ARG A 434 -0.14 3.09 -31.46
N VAL A 435 -1.40 3.36 -31.10
CA VAL A 435 -2.08 2.65 -30.01
C VAL A 435 -2.25 1.18 -30.36
N MET A 436 -2.66 0.86 -31.59
CA MET A 436 -2.84 -0.53 -32.03
C MET A 436 -1.52 -1.30 -32.04
N SER A 437 -0.44 -0.72 -32.56
CA SER A 437 0.88 -1.36 -32.52
C SER A 437 1.36 -1.59 -31.08
N PHE A 438 1.08 -0.65 -30.16
CA PHE A 438 1.42 -0.83 -28.75
C PHE A 438 0.62 -1.96 -28.09
N ILE A 439 -0.67 -2.09 -28.44
CA ILE A 439 -1.53 -3.20 -28.00
C ILE A 439 -0.97 -4.54 -28.50
N GLU A 440 -0.51 -4.64 -29.74
CA GLU A 440 0.08 -5.87 -30.29
C GLU A 440 1.29 -6.35 -29.49
N VAL A 441 2.11 -5.42 -28.97
CA VAL A 441 3.26 -5.75 -28.11
C VAL A 441 2.82 -6.14 -26.69
N MET A 442 1.79 -5.50 -26.16
CA MET A 442 1.28 -5.69 -24.80
C MET A 442 0.45 -6.95 -24.62
N HIS A 443 -0.44 -7.22 -25.56
CA HIS A 443 -1.45 -8.27 -25.48
C HIS A 443 -0.91 -9.66 -25.09
N PRO A 444 0.13 -10.22 -25.75
CA PRO A 444 0.62 -11.55 -25.41
C PRO A 444 1.27 -11.61 -24.01
N TYR A 445 1.81 -10.50 -23.51
CA TYR A 445 2.33 -10.43 -22.14
C TYR A 445 1.21 -10.47 -21.11
N LEU A 446 0.16 -9.69 -21.33
CA LEU A 446 -0.99 -9.65 -20.42
C LEU A 446 -1.69 -11.01 -20.35
N LEU A 447 -1.90 -11.68 -21.49
CA LEU A 447 -2.46 -13.03 -21.51
C LEU A 447 -1.57 -14.02 -20.75
N ARG A 448 -0.24 -14.02 -20.98
CA ARG A 448 0.68 -14.90 -20.24
C ARG A 448 0.66 -14.68 -18.73
N LYS A 449 0.53 -13.43 -18.30
CA LYS A 449 0.65 -13.07 -16.89
C LYS A 449 -0.65 -13.29 -16.11
N TYR A 450 -1.78 -12.95 -16.72
CA TYR A 450 -3.07 -12.88 -16.02
C TYR A 450 -4.05 -13.97 -16.41
N VAL A 451 -3.83 -14.68 -17.52
CA VAL A 451 -4.76 -15.71 -18.03
C VAL A 451 -4.09 -17.08 -18.09
N HIS A 452 -2.97 -17.20 -18.80
CA HIS A 452 -2.32 -18.48 -19.00
C HIS A 452 -1.78 -19.05 -17.68
N GLY A 453 -2.00 -20.35 -17.47
CA GLY A 453 -1.62 -21.05 -16.25
C GLY A 453 -2.57 -20.85 -15.06
N MET A 454 -3.53 -19.92 -15.13
CA MET A 454 -4.53 -19.76 -14.05
C MET A 454 -5.40 -21.01 -13.90
N ALA A 455 -5.76 -21.66 -15.02
CA ALA A 455 -6.54 -22.89 -14.99
C ALA A 455 -5.82 -24.04 -14.25
N SER A 456 -4.50 -24.15 -14.42
CA SER A 456 -3.67 -25.16 -13.77
C SER A 456 -3.40 -24.82 -12.29
N LYS A 457 -3.27 -23.52 -11.99
CA LYS A 457 -3.08 -23.03 -10.62
C LYS A 457 -4.30 -23.24 -9.73
N TRP A 458 -5.50 -23.15 -10.30
CA TRP A 458 -6.76 -23.25 -9.59
C TRP A 458 -7.55 -24.48 -10.05
N SER A 459 -7.19 -25.62 -9.48
CA SER A 459 -7.95 -26.88 -9.62
C SER A 459 -9.27 -26.81 -8.86
N MET A 460 -10.20 -27.74 -9.12
CA MET A 460 -11.45 -27.82 -8.35
C MET A 460 -11.19 -28.15 -6.89
N HIS A 461 -10.12 -28.90 -6.59
CA HIS A 461 -9.66 -29.11 -5.22
C HIS A 461 -9.24 -27.79 -4.55
N GLU A 462 -8.42 -26.96 -5.20
CA GLU A 462 -7.98 -25.66 -4.68
C GLU A 462 -9.16 -24.69 -4.49
N LEU A 463 -10.11 -24.69 -5.43
CA LEU A 463 -11.32 -23.88 -5.32
C LEU A 463 -12.21 -24.35 -4.16
N ALA A 464 -12.30 -25.66 -3.91
CA ALA A 464 -13.03 -26.21 -2.77
C ALA A 464 -12.37 -25.86 -1.44
N ALA A 465 -11.04 -26.03 -1.35
CA ALA A 465 -10.26 -25.75 -0.14
C ALA A 465 -10.34 -24.26 0.26
N ASN A 466 -10.39 -23.36 -0.73
CA ASN A 466 -10.49 -21.91 -0.51
C ASN A 466 -11.92 -21.40 -0.38
N GLY A 467 -12.94 -22.27 -0.44
CA GLY A 467 -14.34 -21.86 -0.35
C GLY A 467 -14.83 -21.00 -1.53
N THR A 468 -14.15 -21.06 -2.67
CA THR A 468 -14.44 -20.27 -3.88
C THR A 468 -15.08 -21.13 -4.97
N ARG A 469 -16.01 -22.02 -4.62
CA ARG A 469 -16.85 -22.74 -5.60
C ARG A 469 -18.17 -22.00 -5.80
N PHE A 470 -18.84 -22.25 -6.92
CA PHE A 470 -20.19 -21.73 -7.13
C PHE A 470 -21.14 -22.31 -6.07
N GLU A 471 -21.84 -21.42 -5.36
CA GLU A 471 -22.71 -21.77 -4.24
C GLU A 471 -23.83 -22.75 -4.66
N HIS A 472 -24.48 -22.47 -5.78
CA HIS A 472 -25.63 -23.25 -6.27
C HIS A 472 -25.22 -24.40 -7.21
N TYR A 473 -23.99 -24.38 -7.72
CA TYR A 473 -23.48 -25.35 -8.71
C TYR A 473 -22.04 -25.77 -8.35
N PRO A 474 -21.83 -26.45 -7.21
CA PRO A 474 -20.48 -26.75 -6.69
C PRO A 474 -19.66 -27.72 -7.55
N TYR A 475 -20.28 -28.31 -8.57
CA TYR A 475 -19.67 -29.17 -9.59
C TYR A 475 -19.28 -28.41 -10.88
N ALA A 476 -19.63 -27.13 -10.99
CA ALA A 476 -19.17 -26.28 -12.07
C ALA A 476 -17.77 -25.74 -11.78
N ARG A 477 -16.85 -25.87 -12.74
CA ARG A 477 -15.47 -25.39 -12.60
C ARG A 477 -15.34 -23.90 -12.89
N TYR A 478 -15.98 -23.43 -13.95
CA TYR A 478 -15.95 -22.03 -14.37
C TYR A 478 -17.26 -21.67 -15.07
N ALA A 479 -17.48 -20.37 -15.23
CA ALA A 479 -18.49 -19.82 -16.12
C ALA A 479 -17.82 -19.33 -17.41
N THR A 480 -18.48 -19.48 -18.55
CA THR A 480 -18.04 -18.90 -19.81
C THR A 480 -19.20 -18.18 -20.48
N ASP A 481 -18.89 -17.06 -21.11
CA ASP A 481 -19.87 -16.28 -21.88
C ASP A 481 -19.19 -15.55 -23.04
N VAL A 482 -19.97 -15.24 -24.06
CA VAL A 482 -19.55 -14.43 -25.20
C VAL A 482 -19.88 -12.97 -24.94
N THR A 483 -18.83 -12.17 -24.77
CA THR A 483 -18.95 -10.71 -24.64
C THR A 483 -18.95 -10.06 -26.01
N PHE A 484 -19.88 -9.14 -26.24
CA PHE A 484 -19.99 -8.35 -27.47
C PHE A 484 -19.43 -6.95 -27.28
N GLN A 485 -18.51 -6.56 -28.17
CA GLN A 485 -17.99 -5.20 -28.27
C GLN A 485 -18.56 -4.54 -29.52
N GLN A 486 -19.42 -3.53 -29.33
CA GLN A 486 -19.94 -2.72 -30.42
C GLN A 486 -18.81 -1.99 -31.15
N THR A 487 -18.94 -1.89 -32.47
CA THR A 487 -18.08 -1.06 -33.33
C THR A 487 -18.93 -0.16 -34.23
N ASN A 488 -18.26 0.79 -34.89
CA ASN A 488 -18.88 1.49 -36.01
C ASN A 488 -19.16 0.51 -37.16
N VAL A 489 -20.09 0.90 -38.04
CA VAL A 489 -20.39 0.13 -39.25
C VAL A 489 -19.13 0.08 -40.12
N PRO A 490 -18.63 -1.10 -40.51
CA PRO A 490 -17.46 -1.21 -41.36
C PRO A 490 -17.67 -0.51 -42.71
N VAL A 491 -16.61 0.01 -43.31
CA VAL A 491 -16.66 0.47 -44.71
C VAL A 491 -16.66 -0.76 -45.61
N GLY A 492 -17.45 -0.74 -46.69
CA GLY A 492 -17.55 -1.86 -47.64
C GLY A 492 -18.95 -2.05 -48.21
N SER A 493 -19.09 -3.10 -49.01
CA SER A 493 -20.38 -3.58 -49.51
C SER A 493 -21.29 -4.04 -48.38
N TYR A 494 -22.59 -4.15 -48.65
CA TYR A 494 -23.55 -4.68 -47.68
C TYR A 494 -23.15 -6.08 -47.19
N ALA A 495 -22.67 -6.95 -48.09
CA ALA A 495 -22.25 -8.30 -47.75
C ALA A 495 -21.05 -8.32 -46.77
N GLU A 496 -20.06 -7.46 -46.99
CA GLU A 496 -18.89 -7.35 -46.11
C GLU A 496 -19.25 -6.78 -44.73
N LYS A 497 -20.15 -5.78 -44.70
CA LYS A 497 -20.67 -5.20 -43.46
C LYS A 497 -21.45 -6.21 -42.64
N ASN A 498 -22.29 -7.00 -43.30
CA ASN A 498 -23.20 -7.94 -42.64
C ASN A 498 -22.46 -9.02 -41.83
N LEU A 499 -21.20 -9.33 -42.17
CA LEU A 499 -20.36 -10.24 -41.39
C LEU A 499 -20.12 -9.75 -39.94
N TYR A 500 -20.20 -8.44 -39.70
CA TYR A 500 -20.00 -7.86 -38.37
C TYR A 500 -21.32 -7.57 -37.66
N TYR A 501 -22.47 -7.72 -38.33
CA TYR A 501 -23.77 -7.49 -37.73
C TYR A 501 -24.17 -8.65 -36.82
N SER A 502 -24.48 -8.34 -35.56
CA SER A 502 -24.98 -9.33 -34.62
C SER A 502 -26.50 -9.32 -34.55
N GLY A 503 -27.12 -10.43 -34.93
CA GLY A 503 -28.57 -10.61 -34.80
C GLY A 503 -29.06 -10.54 -33.34
N LYS A 504 -28.24 -11.01 -32.38
CA LYS A 504 -28.57 -10.99 -30.93
C LYS A 504 -28.64 -9.56 -30.37
N HIS A 505 -27.71 -8.69 -30.80
CA HIS A 505 -27.57 -7.34 -30.25
C HIS A 505 -28.15 -6.24 -31.15
N HIS A 506 -28.52 -6.57 -32.39
CA HIS A 506 -28.92 -5.63 -33.43
C HIS A 506 -27.88 -4.53 -33.73
N LEU A 507 -26.60 -4.84 -33.55
CA LEU A 507 -25.47 -3.91 -33.66
C LEU A 507 -24.30 -4.56 -34.42
N PHE A 508 -23.46 -3.73 -35.03
CA PHE A 508 -22.19 -4.19 -35.61
C PHE A 508 -21.12 -4.29 -34.54
N GLY A 509 -20.29 -5.33 -34.58
CA GLY A 509 -19.22 -5.48 -33.61
C GLY A 509 -18.45 -6.79 -33.70
N HIS A 510 -17.71 -7.05 -32.64
CA HIS A 510 -16.91 -8.25 -32.44
C HIS A 510 -17.34 -8.97 -31.17
N LYS A 511 -16.98 -10.25 -31.11
CA LYS A 511 -17.30 -11.14 -29.99
C LYS A 511 -16.05 -11.84 -29.50
N VAL A 512 -15.94 -12.05 -28.20
CA VAL A 512 -14.92 -12.90 -27.58
C VAL A 512 -15.59 -13.79 -26.55
N GLU A 513 -15.18 -15.04 -26.47
CA GLU A 513 -15.57 -15.89 -25.34
C GLU A 513 -14.54 -15.76 -24.22
N VAL A 514 -15.02 -15.57 -23.00
CA VAL A 514 -14.18 -15.45 -21.81
C VAL A 514 -14.64 -16.46 -20.75
N SER A 515 -13.71 -17.28 -20.28
CA SER A 515 -13.96 -18.24 -19.19
C SER A 515 -13.36 -17.74 -17.88
N ILE A 516 -14.18 -17.70 -16.82
CA ILE A 516 -13.87 -17.08 -15.53
C ILE A 516 -14.19 -18.03 -14.37
N LEU A 517 -13.27 -18.12 -13.42
CA LEU A 517 -13.45 -18.85 -12.17
C LEU A 517 -14.26 -18.03 -11.16
N GLN A 518 -14.89 -18.69 -10.19
CA GLN A 518 -15.67 -18.00 -9.15
C GLN A 518 -14.85 -17.03 -8.28
N ASN A 519 -13.52 -17.18 -8.23
CA ASN A 519 -12.62 -16.22 -7.57
C ASN A 519 -12.34 -14.95 -8.41
N GLY A 520 -12.98 -14.80 -9.58
CA GLY A 520 -12.84 -13.64 -10.46
C GLY A 520 -11.65 -13.69 -11.42
N LEU A 521 -10.89 -14.79 -11.45
CA LEU A 521 -9.73 -14.92 -12.34
C LEU A 521 -10.14 -15.50 -13.69
N VAL A 522 -9.64 -14.89 -14.77
CA VAL A 522 -9.81 -15.36 -16.14
C VAL A 522 -8.88 -16.53 -16.40
N ILE A 523 -9.41 -17.60 -17.00
CA ILE A 523 -8.63 -18.79 -17.37
C ILE A 523 -8.53 -18.99 -18.88
N ASN A 524 -9.40 -18.33 -19.65
CA ASN A 524 -9.36 -18.32 -21.11
C ASN A 524 -10.01 -17.06 -21.68
N CYS A 525 -9.51 -16.64 -22.83
CA CYS A 525 -10.07 -15.59 -23.67
C CYS A 525 -9.75 -15.95 -25.12
N THR A 526 -10.77 -16.15 -25.95
CA THR A 526 -10.59 -16.54 -27.35
C THR A 526 -10.05 -15.39 -28.19
N SER A 527 -9.60 -15.70 -29.40
CA SER A 527 -9.50 -14.66 -30.43
C SER A 527 -10.87 -14.07 -30.72
N TYR A 528 -10.89 -12.87 -31.29
CA TYR A 528 -12.15 -12.22 -31.62
C TYR A 528 -12.83 -12.91 -32.80
N HIS A 529 -14.17 -12.91 -32.76
CA HIS A 529 -15.04 -13.38 -33.82
C HIS A 529 -15.86 -12.21 -34.36
N LYS A 530 -16.29 -12.30 -35.62
CA LYS A 530 -17.15 -11.28 -36.22
C LYS A 530 -18.55 -11.35 -35.61
N GLY A 531 -19.27 -10.22 -35.51
CA GLY A 531 -20.55 -10.15 -34.82
C GLY A 531 -21.65 -11.09 -35.35
N SER A 532 -21.57 -11.51 -36.62
CA SER A 532 -22.52 -12.46 -37.23
C SER A 532 -22.33 -13.91 -36.77
N VAL A 533 -21.19 -14.24 -36.14
CA VAL A 533 -20.94 -15.59 -35.62
C VAL A 533 -21.81 -15.80 -34.38
N SER A 534 -22.49 -16.96 -34.31
CA SER A 534 -23.32 -17.31 -33.17
C SER A 534 -22.46 -17.65 -31.95
N ASP A 535 -22.96 -17.36 -30.76
CA ASP A 535 -22.23 -17.64 -29.50
C ASP A 535 -21.92 -19.14 -29.40
N LYS A 536 -22.85 -19.99 -29.86
CA LYS A 536 -22.64 -21.44 -29.99
C LYS A 536 -21.44 -21.80 -30.86
N ALA A 537 -21.32 -21.24 -32.08
CA ALA A 537 -20.22 -21.57 -32.97
C ALA A 537 -18.87 -21.16 -32.37
N ILE A 538 -18.83 -20.05 -31.63
CA ILE A 538 -17.62 -19.61 -30.91
C ILE A 538 -17.21 -20.64 -29.84
N PHE A 539 -18.16 -21.16 -29.09
CA PHE A 539 -17.89 -22.18 -28.07
C PHE A 539 -17.54 -23.54 -28.65
N ASP A 540 -18.18 -23.93 -29.76
CA ASP A 540 -17.82 -25.14 -30.50
C ASP A 540 -16.37 -25.04 -31.03
N ASP A 541 -15.96 -23.87 -31.54
CA ASP A 541 -14.58 -23.61 -31.98
C ASP A 541 -13.58 -23.68 -30.80
N ASN A 542 -14.03 -23.44 -29.57
CA ASN A 542 -13.24 -23.45 -28.33
C ASN A 542 -13.33 -24.79 -27.56
N LEU A 543 -13.91 -25.84 -28.17
CA LEU A 543 -14.26 -27.07 -27.47
C LEU A 543 -13.05 -27.82 -26.90
N ASP A 544 -11.88 -27.75 -27.54
CA ASP A 544 -10.67 -28.41 -27.05
C ASP A 544 -10.19 -27.81 -25.72
N PHE A 545 -10.30 -26.49 -25.57
CA PHE A 545 -10.05 -25.83 -24.28
C PHE A 545 -11.03 -26.34 -23.23
N HIS A 546 -12.33 -26.41 -23.56
CA HIS A 546 -13.34 -26.86 -22.62
C HIS A 546 -13.14 -28.31 -22.22
N ARG A 547 -12.94 -29.22 -23.17
CA ARG A 547 -12.67 -30.64 -22.90
C ARG A 547 -11.46 -30.81 -21.97
N THR A 548 -10.36 -30.13 -22.29
CA THR A 548 -9.14 -30.19 -21.48
C THR A 548 -9.36 -29.65 -20.06
N ASN A 549 -10.06 -28.53 -19.94
CA ASN A 549 -10.28 -27.88 -18.64
C ASN A 549 -11.55 -28.33 -17.93
N LEU A 550 -12.31 -29.28 -18.46
CA LEU A 550 -13.40 -29.92 -17.71
C LEU A 550 -13.02 -31.33 -17.28
N THR A 551 -12.06 -31.97 -17.94
CA THR A 551 -11.55 -33.28 -17.50
C THR A 551 -11.02 -33.20 -16.07
N LYS A 552 -11.52 -34.10 -15.20
CA LYS A 552 -11.09 -34.19 -13.81
C LYS A 552 -9.64 -34.66 -13.73
N HIS A 553 -8.86 -34.05 -12.84
CA HIS A 553 -7.57 -34.61 -12.50
C HIS A 553 -7.76 -35.93 -11.71
N PRO A 554 -6.83 -36.91 -11.74
CA PRO A 554 -6.96 -38.14 -10.94
C PRO A 554 -7.24 -37.90 -9.45
N SER A 555 -6.70 -36.83 -8.87
CA SER A 555 -6.96 -36.41 -7.48
C SER A 555 -8.36 -35.83 -7.23
N GLU A 556 -9.12 -35.58 -8.29
CA GLU A 556 -10.46 -34.96 -8.27
C GLU A 556 -11.56 -35.98 -8.57
N MET A 557 -11.21 -37.20 -8.96
CA MET A 557 -12.17 -38.25 -9.32
C MET A 557 -13.07 -38.66 -8.15
N GLU A 558 -12.56 -38.59 -6.92
CA GLU A 558 -13.30 -38.92 -5.70
C GLU A 558 -14.12 -37.74 -5.15
N MET A 559 -14.00 -36.55 -5.75
CA MET A 559 -14.79 -35.40 -5.33
C MET A 559 -16.25 -35.60 -5.74
N THR A 560 -17.16 -35.48 -4.77
CA THR A 560 -18.59 -35.68 -5.00
C THR A 560 -19.13 -34.62 -5.97
N ASP A 561 -19.64 -35.06 -7.12
CA ASP A 561 -20.38 -34.22 -8.05
C ASP A 561 -21.75 -34.84 -8.38
N THR A 562 -22.81 -34.06 -8.21
CA THR A 562 -24.17 -34.47 -8.57
C THR A 562 -24.46 -34.29 -10.07
N GLY A 563 -23.41 -34.16 -10.88
CA GLY A 563 -23.42 -33.61 -12.24
C GLY A 563 -23.25 -34.66 -13.35
N GLY A 564 -23.87 -35.83 -13.25
CA GLY A 564 -24.13 -36.75 -14.38
C GLY A 564 -22.96 -37.42 -15.12
N ARG A 565 -21.77 -36.81 -15.27
CA ARG A 565 -20.59 -37.37 -15.95
C ARG A 565 -19.43 -37.52 -14.96
N VAL A 566 -19.02 -38.77 -14.71
CA VAL A 566 -18.05 -39.12 -13.65
C VAL A 566 -16.66 -38.50 -13.90
N GLU A 567 -16.27 -38.30 -15.15
CA GLU A 567 -14.89 -37.91 -15.53
C GLU A 567 -14.71 -36.41 -15.83
N GLN A 568 -15.80 -35.62 -15.80
CA GLN A 568 -15.76 -34.21 -16.19
C GLN A 568 -16.53 -33.31 -15.23
N TRP A 569 -15.97 -32.15 -14.96
CA TRP A 569 -16.64 -31.03 -14.32
C TRP A 569 -17.63 -30.35 -15.27
N ALA A 570 -18.54 -29.54 -14.72
CA ALA A 570 -19.45 -28.73 -15.52
C ALA A 570 -18.89 -27.33 -15.83
N VAL A 571 -19.41 -26.73 -16.88
CA VAL A 571 -19.24 -25.30 -17.20
C VAL A 571 -20.60 -24.62 -17.12
N LEU A 572 -20.64 -23.43 -16.52
CA LEU A 572 -21.83 -22.57 -16.59
C LEU A 572 -21.78 -21.74 -17.86
N VAL A 573 -22.86 -21.74 -18.63
CA VAL A 573 -22.99 -21.02 -19.90
C VAL A 573 -24.27 -20.18 -19.91
N ASP A 574 -24.26 -19.06 -20.64
CA ASP A 574 -25.47 -18.27 -20.90
C ASP A 574 -26.54 -19.08 -21.66
N LYS A 575 -27.80 -18.62 -21.66
CA LYS A 575 -28.88 -19.20 -22.46
C LYS A 575 -28.62 -19.14 -23.98
N GLY A 576 -27.69 -18.29 -24.44
CA GLY A 576 -27.23 -18.27 -25.83
C GLY A 576 -26.62 -19.60 -26.33
N TYR A 577 -26.33 -20.53 -25.40
CA TYR A 577 -25.74 -21.84 -25.67
C TYR A 577 -26.75 -23.00 -25.66
N GLN A 578 -28.06 -22.72 -25.65
CA GLN A 578 -29.10 -23.76 -25.68
C GLN A 578 -29.00 -24.64 -26.94
N GLY A 579 -28.98 -25.97 -26.75
CA GLY A 579 -28.88 -26.97 -27.82
C GLY A 579 -27.57 -27.77 -27.89
N ILE A 580 -26.66 -27.64 -26.92
CA ILE A 580 -25.32 -28.29 -26.88
C ILE A 580 -25.35 -29.79 -26.48
N GLN A 581 -26.48 -30.50 -26.64
CA GLN A 581 -26.46 -31.96 -26.55
C GLN A 581 -25.89 -32.57 -27.84
N HIS A 582 -24.57 -32.54 -27.98
CA HIS A 582 -23.86 -33.47 -28.85
C HIS A 582 -23.08 -34.45 -27.97
N GLU A 583 -23.67 -35.63 -27.83
CA GLU A 583 -23.16 -36.86 -27.20
C GLU A 583 -22.75 -36.78 -25.72
#